data_AF-A0A968QSZ5-F1
#
_entry.id   AF-A0A968QSZ5-F1
#
_cell.length_a   1.000
_cell.length_b   1.000
_cell.length_c   1.000
_cell.angle_alpha   90.00
_cell.angle_beta   90.00
_cell.angle_gamma   90.00
#
_symmetry.space_group_name_H-M   'P 1'
#
loop_
_entity.id
_entity.type
_entity.pdbx_description
1 polymer ?
#
loop_
_entity_poly.entity_id
_entity_poly.type
_entity_poly.pdbx_seq_one_letter_code
_entity_poly.pdbx_strand_id
1 'polypeptide(L)'
;MNTDIQNPGSALGEAIGAEMEKALNVFLTNLAESIGYHFLSKSPLKNKDGMQKKLLMYDNFGTAYNIDAVIANESMQPIILIESKYIRYKKHNRDKGSWVCTAHPAVRRRYASIRSSIAVLAGNWSSSSLAMMKSYDINIFLIPFRKICDLLSEYDIEFDWDEKDRSTAIKSWHKYSSLSEIQKANIGVEMVNTIESELKKLVLSILDDTIQREIDNVLIELRSNLGEVKVYEFASIEKAVAFLNTAELNGIFIIGDSLTLFDPSPIFEDNN
;
A
#
# COMPACT_ATOMS: atom_id res chain seq x y z
N MET A 1 33.02 -1.13 17.26
CA MET A 1 31.78 -1.11 16.44
C MET A 1 31.71 -2.44 15.71
N ASN A 2 30.59 -3.16 15.79
CA ASN A 2 30.46 -4.50 15.24
C ASN A 2 30.36 -4.41 13.71
N THR A 3 31.47 -4.61 13.00
CA THR A 3 31.62 -4.30 11.56
C THR A 3 31.27 -5.45 10.62
N ASP A 4 30.72 -6.56 11.12
CA ASP A 4 30.42 -7.72 10.27
C ASP A 4 28.92 -7.82 9.96
N ILE A 5 28.45 -6.92 9.07
CA ILE A 5 27.11 -7.07 8.50
C ILE A 5 27.17 -8.11 7.39
N GLN A 6 26.45 -9.20 7.59
CA GLN A 6 26.41 -10.31 6.65
C GLN A 6 25.86 -9.88 5.27
N ASN A 7 24.92 -8.94 5.22
CA ASN A 7 24.36 -8.39 3.98
C ASN A 7 24.23 -6.84 4.02
N PRO A 8 25.30 -6.10 3.68
CA PRO A 8 25.31 -4.63 3.77
C PRO A 8 24.34 -3.95 2.81
N GLY A 9 24.06 -4.57 1.64
CA GLY A 9 23.10 -4.04 0.69
C GLY A 9 21.65 -4.12 1.20
N SER A 10 21.29 -5.21 1.88
CA SER A 10 19.99 -5.33 2.55
C SER A 10 19.88 -4.36 3.71
N ALA A 11 20.90 -4.31 4.56
CA ALA A 11 20.94 -3.42 5.72
C ALA A 11 20.79 -1.95 5.32
N LEU A 12 21.47 -1.50 4.26
CA LEU A 12 21.32 -0.14 3.75
C LEU A 12 19.90 0.13 3.26
N GLY A 13 19.32 -0.79 2.49
CA GLY A 13 17.95 -0.67 2.01
C GLY A 13 16.92 -0.61 3.14
N GLU A 14 17.07 -1.45 4.16
CA GLU A 14 16.21 -1.44 5.35
C GLU A 14 16.34 -0.14 6.14
N ALA A 15 17.55 0.38 6.31
CA ALA A 15 17.78 1.64 7.02
C ALA A 15 17.15 2.84 6.29
N ILE A 16 17.31 2.93 4.96
CA ILE A 16 16.68 3.99 4.15
C ILE A 16 15.15 3.87 4.22
N GLY A 17 14.63 2.64 4.07
CA GLY A 17 13.19 2.40 4.18
C GLY A 17 12.62 2.82 5.52
N ALA A 18 13.35 2.57 6.61
CA ALA A 18 12.94 2.99 7.96
C ALA A 18 12.91 4.50 8.14
N GLU A 19 13.86 5.25 7.57
CA GLU A 19 13.82 6.72 7.63
C GLU A 19 12.66 7.30 6.81
N MET A 20 12.37 6.74 5.64
CA MET A 20 11.18 7.10 4.86
C MET A 20 9.89 6.82 5.65
N GLU A 21 9.76 5.65 6.27
CA GLU A 21 8.58 5.30 7.08
C GLU A 21 8.40 6.27 8.26
N LYS A 22 9.48 6.63 8.96
CA LYS A 22 9.42 7.64 10.03
C LYS A 22 8.93 8.98 9.52
N ALA A 23 9.50 9.47 8.42
CA ALA A 23 9.11 10.75 7.82
C ALA A 23 7.65 10.74 7.37
N LEU A 24 7.20 9.64 6.76
CA LEU A 24 5.82 9.46 6.32
C LEU A 24 4.86 9.48 7.51
N ASN A 25 5.20 8.80 8.59
CA ASN A 25 4.40 8.77 9.81
C ASN A 25 4.27 10.18 10.41
N VAL A 26 5.37 10.95 10.51
CA VAL A 26 5.33 12.33 11.00
C VAL A 26 4.43 13.21 10.12
N PHE A 27 4.59 13.12 8.81
CA PHE A 27 3.76 13.88 7.86
C PHE A 27 2.27 13.54 8.01
N LEU A 28 1.91 12.25 8.02
CA LEU A 28 0.52 11.81 8.13
C LEU A 28 -0.09 12.08 9.51
N THR A 29 0.69 12.00 10.58
CA THR A 29 0.27 12.44 11.93
C THR A 29 -0.11 13.91 11.90
N ASN A 30 0.79 14.78 11.45
CA ASN A 30 0.52 16.22 11.40
C ASN A 30 -0.70 16.53 10.53
N LEU A 31 -0.83 15.86 9.39
CA LEU A 31 -1.97 16.05 8.49
C LEU A 31 -3.28 15.64 9.14
N ALA A 32 -3.37 14.41 9.67
CA ALA A 32 -4.59 13.89 10.28
C ALA A 32 -5.02 14.68 11.52
N GLU A 33 -4.07 14.97 12.42
CA GLU A 33 -4.36 15.69 13.67
C GLU A 33 -4.80 17.14 13.43
N SER A 34 -4.29 17.79 12.37
CA SER A 34 -4.68 19.16 12.03
C SER A 34 -6.16 19.34 11.69
N ILE A 35 -6.86 18.25 11.37
CA ILE A 35 -8.27 18.24 10.97
C ILE A 35 -9.13 17.33 11.86
N GLY A 36 -8.66 16.98 13.06
CA GLY A 36 -9.44 16.23 14.05
C GLY A 36 -9.49 14.71 13.84
N TYR A 37 -8.63 14.15 13.00
CA TYR A 37 -8.46 12.69 12.86
C TYR A 37 -7.22 12.22 13.65
N HIS A 38 -7.11 10.91 13.85
CA HIS A 38 -6.02 10.28 14.58
C HIS A 38 -5.19 9.39 13.68
N PHE A 39 -3.87 9.56 13.68
CA PHE A 39 -2.94 8.66 13.03
C PHE A 39 -2.42 7.60 14.01
N LEU A 40 -2.47 6.33 13.61
CA LEU A 40 -1.99 5.20 14.40
C LEU A 40 -1.05 4.35 13.55
N SER A 41 0.22 4.23 13.95
CA SER A 41 1.17 3.24 13.38
C SER A 41 1.45 2.06 14.32
N LYS A 42 0.84 2.10 15.52
CA LYS A 42 0.99 1.07 16.56
C LYS A 42 -0.32 0.92 17.32
N SER A 43 -0.45 -0.19 18.04
CA SER A 43 -1.61 -0.39 18.90
C SER A 43 -1.69 0.69 19.98
N PRO A 44 -2.90 1.22 20.28
CA PRO A 44 -3.10 2.08 21.44
C PRO A 44 -2.89 1.32 22.76
N LEU A 45 -2.93 -0.02 22.73
CA LEU A 45 -2.71 -0.87 23.89
C LEU A 45 -1.23 -1.24 24.03
N LYS A 46 -0.70 -1.06 25.24
CA LYS A 46 0.64 -1.55 25.62
C LYS A 46 0.58 -3.03 26.02
N ASN A 47 1.70 -3.75 25.89
CA ASN A 47 1.85 -5.07 26.48
C ASN A 47 2.06 -4.98 28.00
N LYS A 48 2.17 -6.14 28.67
CA LYS A 48 2.38 -6.21 30.12
C LYS A 48 3.67 -5.49 30.57
N ASP A 49 4.65 -5.39 29.68
CA ASP A 49 5.95 -4.76 29.91
C ASP A 49 5.97 -3.26 29.54
N GLY A 50 4.81 -2.68 29.20
CA GLY A 50 4.68 -1.26 28.83
C GLY A 50 5.13 -0.91 27.40
N MET A 51 5.55 -1.89 26.60
CA MET A 51 5.93 -1.69 25.19
C MET A 51 4.69 -1.59 24.29
N GLN A 52 4.77 -0.74 23.26
CA GLN A 52 3.72 -0.61 22.25
C GLN A 52 3.64 -1.89 21.41
N LYS A 53 2.41 -2.39 21.20
CA LYS A 53 2.17 -3.55 20.33
C LYS A 53 2.07 -3.13 18.87
N LYS A 54 2.27 -4.10 17.98
CA LYS A 54 1.94 -4.00 16.55
C LYS A 54 0.48 -3.60 16.36
N LEU A 55 0.20 -2.84 15.30
CA LEU A 55 -1.17 -2.48 14.93
C LEU A 55 -1.81 -3.68 14.21
N LEU A 56 -2.57 -4.48 14.97
CA LEU A 56 -3.31 -5.62 14.43
C LEU A 56 -4.76 -5.23 14.14
N MET A 57 -5.19 -5.50 12.91
CA MET A 57 -6.58 -5.45 12.50
C MET A 57 -7.05 -6.85 12.09
N TYR A 58 -8.34 -7.12 12.17
CA TYR A 58 -8.87 -8.46 11.94
C TYR A 58 -9.83 -8.47 10.75
N ASP A 59 -9.96 -9.59 10.05
CA ASP A 59 -11.04 -9.80 9.09
C ASP A 59 -12.29 -10.40 9.77
N ASN A 60 -13.33 -10.68 8.99
CA ASN A 60 -14.59 -11.28 9.47
C ASN A 60 -14.43 -12.70 10.03
N PHE A 61 -13.31 -13.36 9.80
CA PHE A 61 -13.01 -14.72 10.26
C PHE A 61 -12.06 -14.73 11.47
N GLY A 62 -11.60 -13.56 11.91
CA GLY A 62 -10.65 -13.43 13.02
C GLY A 62 -9.18 -13.59 12.62
N THR A 63 -8.86 -13.57 11.32
CA THR A 63 -7.47 -13.54 10.83
C THR A 63 -6.87 -12.18 11.15
N ALA A 64 -5.71 -12.17 11.81
CA ALA A 64 -5.01 -10.95 12.18
C ALA A 64 -4.05 -10.49 11.08
N TYR A 65 -4.11 -9.20 10.75
CA TYR A 65 -3.24 -8.52 9.81
C TYR A 65 -2.47 -7.41 10.53
N ASN A 66 -1.15 -7.40 10.37
CA ASN A 66 -0.32 -6.29 10.80
C ASN A 66 -0.38 -5.20 9.73
N ILE A 67 -1.00 -4.08 10.06
CA ILE A 67 -1.13 -2.92 9.18
C ILE A 67 -0.09 -1.89 9.61
N ASP A 68 0.63 -1.30 8.66
CA ASP A 68 1.69 -0.34 9.00
C ASP A 68 1.10 0.93 9.65
N ALA A 69 0.01 1.48 9.10
CA ALA A 69 -0.70 2.59 9.73
C ALA A 69 -2.18 2.71 9.35
N VAL A 70 -2.93 3.42 10.19
CA VAL A 70 -4.35 3.74 10.02
C VAL A 70 -4.60 5.20 10.38
N ILE A 71 -5.41 5.89 9.57
CA ILE A 71 -6.07 7.13 9.99
C ILE A 71 -7.48 6.79 10.46
N ALA A 72 -7.83 7.20 11.67
CA ALA A 72 -9.12 6.97 12.31
C ALA A 72 -9.84 8.28 12.64
N ASN A 73 -11.17 8.26 12.70
CA ASN A 73 -11.96 9.42 13.14
C ASN A 73 -11.95 9.55 14.68
N GLU A 74 -12.62 10.57 15.21
CA GLU A 74 -12.74 10.83 16.66
C GLU A 74 -13.31 9.63 17.45
N SER A 75 -14.16 8.82 16.82
CA SER A 75 -14.71 7.59 17.41
C SER A 75 -13.78 6.37 17.28
N MET A 76 -12.53 6.58 16.86
CA MET A 76 -11.53 5.55 16.59
C MET A 76 -11.96 4.50 15.56
N GLN A 77 -12.88 4.87 14.65
CA GLN A 77 -13.22 4.05 13.51
C GLN A 77 -12.17 4.24 12.41
N PRO A 78 -11.60 3.15 11.85
CA PRO A 78 -10.58 3.26 10.81
C PRO A 78 -11.20 3.82 9.51
N ILE A 79 -10.56 4.81 8.92
CA ILE A 79 -11.01 5.50 7.71
C ILE A 79 -10.08 5.23 6.52
N ILE A 80 -8.76 5.25 6.74
CA ILE A 80 -7.77 4.99 5.70
C ILE A 80 -6.78 3.94 6.20
N LEU A 81 -6.55 2.90 5.41
CA LEU A 81 -5.45 1.96 5.63
C LEU A 81 -4.22 2.42 4.85
N ILE A 82 -3.05 2.40 5.49
CA ILE A 82 -1.79 2.81 4.88
C ILE A 82 -0.77 1.70 5.07
N GLU A 83 -0.16 1.27 3.96
CA GLU A 83 1.00 0.39 3.97
C GLU A 83 2.18 1.12 3.33
N SER A 84 3.37 0.97 3.91
CA SER A 84 4.60 1.49 3.31
C SER A 84 5.56 0.36 2.99
N LYS A 85 6.12 0.35 1.78
CA LYS A 85 7.02 -0.73 1.35
C LYS A 85 8.19 -0.19 0.54
N TYR A 86 9.38 -0.47 1.02
CA TYR A 86 10.62 -0.23 0.30
C TYR A 86 11.12 -1.52 -0.38
N ILE A 87 11.51 -1.41 -1.65
CA ILE A 87 12.13 -2.49 -2.43
C ILE A 87 13.29 -1.96 -3.25
N ARG A 88 14.49 -2.50 -3.02
CA ARG A 88 15.64 -2.24 -3.88
C ARG A 88 15.64 -3.09 -5.15
N TYR A 89 15.42 -4.39 -5.00
CA TYR A 89 15.47 -5.37 -6.09
C TYR A 89 14.11 -6.02 -6.32
N LYS A 90 13.72 -6.16 -7.59
CA LYS A 90 12.38 -6.59 -8.03
C LYS A 90 11.93 -7.98 -7.53
N LYS A 91 12.85 -8.83 -7.06
CA LYS A 91 12.56 -10.23 -6.65
C LYS A 91 11.47 -10.38 -5.58
N HIS A 92 11.21 -9.33 -4.79
CA HIS A 92 10.18 -9.34 -3.75
C HIS A 92 8.94 -8.51 -4.09
N ASN A 93 8.82 -7.96 -5.31
CA ASN A 93 7.69 -7.11 -5.70
C ASN A 93 6.36 -7.82 -5.57
N ARG A 94 6.27 -9.05 -6.08
CA ARG A 94 5.01 -9.82 -6.06
C ARG A 94 4.58 -10.17 -4.65
N ASP A 95 5.50 -10.66 -3.82
CA ASP A 95 5.21 -11.07 -2.44
C ASP A 95 4.80 -9.88 -1.56
N LYS A 96 5.51 -8.76 -1.68
CA LYS A 96 5.19 -7.55 -0.91
C LYS A 96 3.92 -6.87 -1.41
N GLY A 97 3.70 -6.82 -2.72
CA GLY A 97 2.46 -6.28 -3.29
C GLY A 97 1.24 -7.14 -2.93
N SER A 98 1.36 -8.47 -3.00
CA SER A 98 0.26 -9.39 -2.72
C SER A 98 -0.16 -9.35 -1.25
N TRP A 99 0.78 -9.07 -0.34
CA TRP A 99 0.46 -8.80 1.07
C TRP A 99 -0.56 -7.67 1.21
N VAL A 100 -0.35 -6.53 0.53
CA VAL A 100 -1.28 -5.39 0.57
C VAL A 100 -2.63 -5.77 -0.04
N CYS A 101 -2.61 -6.43 -1.19
CA CYS A 101 -3.81 -6.95 -1.87
C CYS A 101 -4.58 -8.00 -1.05
N THR A 102 -3.93 -8.64 -0.07
CA THR A 102 -4.58 -9.60 0.83
C THR A 102 -5.11 -8.89 2.07
N ALA A 103 -4.27 -8.12 2.74
CA ALA A 103 -4.56 -7.52 4.04
C ALA A 103 -5.64 -6.43 3.94
N HIS A 104 -5.45 -5.46 3.05
CA HIS A 104 -6.36 -4.30 2.98
C HIS A 104 -7.79 -4.70 2.61
N PRO A 105 -8.04 -5.50 1.54
CA PRO A 105 -9.40 -5.93 1.22
C PRO A 105 -10.03 -6.79 2.30
N ALA A 106 -9.27 -7.68 2.95
CA ALA A 106 -9.79 -8.51 4.04
C ALA A 106 -10.26 -7.66 5.23
N VAL A 107 -9.47 -6.66 5.62
CA VAL A 107 -9.80 -5.71 6.68
C VAL A 107 -10.98 -4.82 6.26
N ARG A 108 -10.99 -4.28 5.04
CA ARG A 108 -12.10 -3.45 4.52
C ARG A 108 -13.45 -4.15 4.53
N ARG A 109 -13.49 -5.45 4.26
CA ARG A 109 -14.73 -6.26 4.36
C ARG A 109 -15.29 -6.34 5.79
N ARG A 110 -14.45 -6.14 6.82
CA ARG A 110 -14.88 -6.12 8.22
C ARG A 110 -15.24 -4.73 8.71
N TYR A 111 -14.43 -3.73 8.37
CA TYR A 111 -14.62 -2.36 8.86
C TYR A 111 -15.21 -1.47 7.77
N ALA A 112 -16.54 -1.37 7.75
CA ALA A 112 -17.30 -0.58 6.77
C ALA A 112 -17.01 0.94 6.80
N SER A 113 -16.35 1.43 7.84
CA SER A 113 -15.91 2.82 7.95
C SER A 113 -14.71 3.14 7.05
N ILE A 114 -13.96 2.14 6.58
CA ILE A 114 -12.77 2.34 5.77
C ILE A 114 -13.19 2.77 4.36
N ARG A 115 -12.72 3.95 3.98
CA ARG A 115 -13.03 4.60 2.70
C ARG A 115 -11.95 4.34 1.66
N SER A 116 -10.70 4.15 2.07
CA SER A 116 -9.59 4.02 1.13
C SER A 116 -8.44 3.15 1.64
N SER A 117 -7.72 2.58 0.69
CA SER A 117 -6.44 1.89 0.86
C SER A 117 -5.35 2.70 0.17
N ILE A 118 -4.26 2.98 0.87
CA ILE A 118 -3.09 3.68 0.33
C ILE A 118 -1.85 2.80 0.50
N ALA A 119 -1.05 2.71 -0.56
CA ALA A 119 0.27 2.11 -0.54
C ALA A 119 1.32 3.17 -0.92
N VAL A 120 2.23 3.46 0.01
CA VAL A 120 3.40 4.31 -0.24
C VAL A 120 4.59 3.40 -0.56
N LEU A 121 4.97 3.38 -1.82
CA LEU A 121 5.94 2.46 -2.37
C LEU A 121 7.23 3.19 -2.71
N ALA A 122 8.37 2.67 -2.27
CA ALA A 122 9.66 3.23 -2.61
C ALA A 122 10.56 2.20 -3.29
N GLY A 123 11.30 2.65 -4.29
CA GLY A 123 12.29 1.86 -5.00
C GLY A 123 11.76 1.22 -6.29
N ASN A 124 12.17 -0.02 -6.55
CA ASN A 124 12.09 -0.63 -7.88
C ASN A 124 10.89 -1.57 -8.03
N TRP A 125 9.71 -0.98 -8.24
CA TRP A 125 8.45 -1.69 -8.42
C TRP A 125 8.19 -2.03 -9.90
N SER A 126 7.69 -3.23 -10.19
CA SER A 126 7.32 -3.65 -11.54
C SER A 126 5.90 -3.24 -11.88
N SER A 127 5.66 -2.92 -13.15
CA SER A 127 4.32 -2.57 -13.66
C SER A 127 3.28 -3.63 -13.31
N SER A 128 3.61 -4.92 -13.40
CA SER A 128 2.71 -6.01 -13.02
C SER A 128 2.29 -6.00 -11.54
N SER A 129 3.17 -5.60 -10.63
CA SER A 129 2.84 -5.51 -9.19
C SER A 129 2.05 -4.25 -8.88
N LEU A 130 2.35 -3.14 -9.59
CA LEU A 130 1.56 -1.92 -9.51
C LEU A 130 0.14 -2.15 -10.04
N ALA A 131 -0.01 -2.76 -11.22
CA ALA A 131 -1.31 -3.12 -11.80
C ALA A 131 -2.12 -4.05 -10.89
N MET A 132 -1.46 -5.04 -10.28
CA MET A 132 -2.10 -5.90 -9.27
C MET A 132 -2.60 -5.09 -8.07
N MET A 133 -1.83 -4.16 -7.50
CA MET A 133 -2.34 -3.34 -6.39
C MET A 133 -3.50 -2.43 -6.82
N LYS A 134 -3.40 -1.81 -8.02
CA LYS A 134 -4.48 -1.01 -8.59
C LYS A 134 -5.77 -1.80 -8.76
N SER A 135 -5.70 -3.07 -9.17
CA SER A 135 -6.88 -3.93 -9.34
C SER A 135 -7.58 -4.33 -8.03
N TYR A 136 -7.03 -3.96 -6.87
CA TYR A 136 -7.64 -4.15 -5.54
C TYR A 136 -8.04 -2.80 -4.91
N ASP A 137 -8.21 -1.76 -5.72
CA ASP A 137 -8.58 -0.39 -5.31
C ASP A 137 -7.60 0.19 -4.27
N ILE A 138 -6.30 -0.05 -4.49
CA ILE A 138 -5.22 0.53 -3.67
C ILE A 138 -4.68 1.74 -4.41
N ASN A 139 -4.76 2.91 -3.78
CA ASN A 139 -4.12 4.13 -4.25
C ASN A 139 -2.61 4.03 -4.03
N ILE A 140 -1.82 4.22 -5.10
CA ILE A 140 -0.38 4.02 -5.05
C ILE A 140 0.34 5.36 -5.17
N PHE A 141 1.26 5.61 -4.24
CA PHE A 141 2.23 6.70 -4.33
C PHE A 141 3.62 6.11 -4.46
N LEU A 142 4.28 6.37 -5.59
CA LEU A 142 5.57 5.77 -5.91
C LEU A 142 6.70 6.80 -5.78
N ILE A 143 7.68 6.49 -4.95
CA ILE A 143 8.97 7.15 -4.88
C ILE A 143 9.95 6.34 -5.75
N PRO A 144 10.31 6.80 -6.96
CA PRO A 144 11.07 5.99 -7.91
C PRO A 144 12.47 5.68 -7.41
N PHE A 145 12.98 4.46 -7.66
CA PHE A 145 14.35 4.06 -7.28
C PHE A 145 15.41 5.07 -7.71
N ARG A 146 15.29 5.62 -8.92
CA ARG A 146 16.25 6.59 -9.44
C ARG A 146 16.33 7.85 -8.57
N LYS A 147 15.19 8.34 -8.08
CA LYS A 147 15.14 9.50 -7.17
C LYS A 147 15.86 9.23 -5.85
N ILE A 148 15.75 8.01 -5.34
CA ILE A 148 16.46 7.58 -4.13
C ILE A 148 17.97 7.53 -4.38
N CYS A 149 18.40 7.02 -5.54
CA CYS A 149 19.82 7.03 -5.91
C CYS A 149 20.38 8.46 -6.06
N ASP A 150 19.63 9.34 -6.72
CA ASP A 150 20.03 10.74 -6.90
C ASP A 150 20.18 11.43 -5.54
N LEU A 151 19.20 11.28 -4.64
CA LEU A 151 19.24 11.82 -3.27
C LEU A 151 20.44 11.30 -2.47
N LEU A 152 20.72 9.99 -2.52
CA LEU A 152 21.85 9.41 -1.79
C LEU A 152 23.21 9.85 -2.35
N SER A 153 23.28 10.17 -3.64
CA SER A 153 24.50 10.65 -4.27
C SER A 153 24.96 12.01 -3.71
N GLU A 154 24.05 12.84 -3.20
CA GLU A 154 24.37 14.11 -2.52
C GLU A 154 25.18 13.91 -1.22
N TYR A 155 25.12 12.70 -0.66
CA TYR A 155 25.89 12.26 0.51
C TYR A 155 27.08 11.38 0.13
N ASP A 156 27.46 11.37 -1.15
CA ASP A 156 28.45 10.48 -1.76
C ASP A 156 28.11 8.99 -1.61
N ILE A 157 26.85 8.62 -1.38
CA ILE A 157 26.42 7.23 -1.22
C ILE A 157 26.00 6.70 -2.58
N GLU A 158 26.87 5.91 -3.21
CA GLU A 158 26.53 5.16 -4.41
C GLU A 158 25.46 4.11 -4.05
N PHE A 159 24.32 4.11 -4.75
CA PHE A 159 23.20 3.19 -4.44
C PHE A 159 22.71 2.33 -5.63
N ASP A 160 23.15 2.69 -6.83
CA ASP A 160 22.84 2.01 -8.07
C ASP A 160 23.98 1.04 -8.43
N TRP A 161 23.96 -0.14 -7.81
CA TRP A 161 24.97 -1.17 -8.02
C TRP A 161 24.28 -2.56 -8.11
N ASP A 162 24.93 -3.51 -8.80
CA ASP A 162 24.39 -4.86 -8.97
C ASP A 162 24.31 -5.65 -7.66
N GLU A 163 23.32 -6.52 -7.49
CA GLU A 163 23.11 -7.27 -6.25
C GLU A 163 24.36 -8.03 -5.75
N LYS A 164 25.25 -8.45 -6.66
CA LYS A 164 26.48 -9.18 -6.33
C LYS A 164 27.67 -8.28 -5.97
N ASP A 165 27.60 -6.97 -6.20
CA ASP A 165 28.70 -6.06 -5.83
C ASP A 165 28.67 -5.74 -4.33
N ARG A 166 29.30 -6.65 -3.57
CA ARG A 166 29.47 -6.52 -2.13
C ARG A 166 30.42 -5.37 -1.76
N SER A 167 31.39 -5.04 -2.62
CA SER A 167 32.42 -4.05 -2.30
C SER A 167 31.85 -2.64 -2.21
N THR A 168 31.01 -2.28 -3.19
CA THR A 168 30.26 -1.03 -3.22
C THR A 168 29.25 -1.00 -2.09
N ALA A 169 28.53 -2.10 -1.85
CA ALA A 169 27.59 -2.21 -0.74
C ALA A 169 28.22 -1.91 0.63
N ILE A 170 29.43 -2.43 0.91
CA ILE A 170 30.16 -2.17 2.16
C ILE A 170 30.53 -0.68 2.26
N LYS A 171 31.10 -0.11 1.20
CA LYS A 171 31.50 1.31 1.19
C LYS A 171 30.29 2.23 1.41
N SER A 172 29.20 1.99 0.71
CA SER A 172 27.96 2.76 0.83
C SER A 172 27.32 2.61 2.19
N TRP A 173 27.31 1.39 2.76
CA TRP A 173 26.86 1.18 4.13
C TRP A 173 27.69 1.97 5.14
N HIS A 174 29.02 1.99 5.02
CA HIS A 174 29.87 2.78 5.91
C HIS A 174 29.60 4.28 5.80
N LYS A 175 29.47 4.80 4.58
CA LYS A 175 29.12 6.21 4.36
C LYS A 175 27.78 6.55 5.00
N TYR A 176 26.74 5.75 4.75
CA TYR A 176 25.43 5.94 5.39
C TYR A 176 25.51 5.86 6.92
N SER A 177 26.25 4.89 7.46
CA SER A 177 26.41 4.70 8.90
C SER A 177 27.11 5.88 9.57
N SER A 178 28.01 6.56 8.85
CA SER A 178 28.69 7.76 9.31
C SER A 178 27.86 9.03 9.24
N LEU A 179 26.69 9.02 8.57
CA LEU A 179 25.77 10.15 8.59
C LEU A 179 25.25 10.38 10.01
N SER A 180 25.05 11.64 10.36
CA SER A 180 24.31 12.03 11.55
C SER A 180 22.85 11.59 11.45
N GLU A 181 22.18 11.42 12.59
CA GLU A 181 20.75 11.08 12.61
C GLU A 181 19.87 12.15 11.93
N ILE A 182 20.29 13.42 11.95
CA ILE A 182 19.61 14.50 11.23
C ILE A 182 19.72 14.31 9.72
N GLN A 183 20.91 13.96 9.21
CA GLN A 183 21.09 13.68 7.78
C GLN A 183 20.28 12.47 7.34
N LYS A 184 20.24 11.40 8.15
CA LYS A 184 19.41 10.22 7.88
C LYS A 184 17.93 10.56 7.86
N ALA A 185 17.46 11.34 8.83
CA ALA A 185 16.07 11.81 8.86
C ALA A 185 15.73 12.68 7.63
N ASN A 186 16.64 13.56 7.22
CA ASN A 186 16.45 14.40 6.03
C ASN A 186 16.31 13.56 4.75
N ILE A 187 17.05 12.45 4.61
CA ILE A 187 16.86 11.53 3.48
C ILE A 187 15.40 11.01 3.46
N GLY A 188 14.86 10.61 4.60
CA GLY A 188 13.47 10.17 4.72
C GLY A 188 12.47 11.27 4.34
N VAL A 189 12.71 12.50 4.80
CA VAL A 189 11.87 13.67 4.49
C VAL A 189 11.87 13.95 2.97
N GLU A 190 13.04 14.03 2.34
CA GLU A 190 13.13 14.28 0.89
C GLU A 190 12.48 13.17 0.05
N MET A 191 12.55 11.92 0.51
CA MET A 191 11.81 10.83 -0.11
C MET A 191 10.29 11.09 -0.06
N VAL A 192 9.74 11.49 1.08
CA VAL A 192 8.30 11.76 1.25
C VAL A 192 7.88 13.02 0.48
N ASN A 193 8.70 14.06 0.44
CA ASN A 193 8.46 15.29 -0.33
C ASN A 193 8.14 15.00 -1.81
N THR A 194 8.70 13.92 -2.37
CA THR A 194 8.43 13.49 -3.75
C THR A 194 6.96 13.21 -4.03
N ILE A 195 6.19 12.79 -3.02
CA ILE A 195 4.78 12.40 -3.14
C ILE A 195 3.83 13.24 -2.28
N GLU A 196 4.37 14.14 -1.44
CA GLU A 196 3.65 14.80 -0.36
C GLU A 196 2.40 15.53 -0.86
N SER A 197 2.52 16.33 -1.92
CA SER A 197 1.42 17.15 -2.43
C SER A 197 0.21 16.30 -2.86
N GLU A 198 0.44 15.26 -3.67
CA GLU A 198 -0.63 14.40 -4.16
C GLU A 198 -1.20 13.52 -3.04
N LEU A 199 -0.34 13.02 -2.15
CA LEU A 199 -0.77 12.23 -1.00
C LEU A 199 -1.65 13.07 -0.06
N LYS A 200 -1.23 14.31 0.22
CA LYS A 200 -2.00 15.28 1.03
C LYS A 200 -3.37 15.52 0.41
N LYS A 201 -3.41 15.82 -0.89
CA LYS A 201 -4.64 16.10 -1.62
C LYS A 201 -5.63 14.95 -1.53
N LEU A 202 -5.16 13.72 -1.78
CA LEU A 202 -6.01 12.54 -1.70
C LEU A 202 -6.50 12.27 -0.25
N VAL A 203 -5.61 12.35 0.74
CA VAL A 203 -5.98 12.11 2.14
C VAL A 203 -7.04 13.12 2.58
N LEU A 204 -6.84 14.41 2.30
CA LEU A 204 -7.81 15.45 2.64
C LEU A 204 -9.15 15.22 1.93
N SER A 205 -9.17 14.84 0.65
CA SER A 205 -10.43 14.56 -0.05
C SER A 205 -11.18 13.35 0.52
N ILE A 206 -10.47 12.32 0.99
CA ILE A 206 -11.10 11.13 1.62
C ILE A 206 -11.73 11.48 2.97
N LEU A 207 -11.08 12.38 3.72
CA LEU A 207 -11.48 12.79 5.06
C LEU A 207 -12.52 13.94 5.06
N ASP A 208 -12.77 14.55 3.91
CA ASP A 208 -13.78 15.60 3.78
C ASP A 208 -15.21 15.02 3.83
N ASP A 209 -15.82 15.05 5.01
CA ASP A 209 -17.20 14.60 5.23
C ASP A 209 -18.27 15.57 4.69
N THR A 210 -17.88 16.70 4.09
CA THR A 210 -18.81 17.61 3.41
C THR A 210 -19.10 17.17 1.97
N ILE A 211 -18.26 16.30 1.40
CA ILE A 211 -18.47 15.75 0.06
C ILE A 211 -19.65 14.79 0.08
N GLN A 212 -20.67 15.10 -0.72
CA GLN A 212 -21.81 14.21 -0.90
C GLN A 212 -21.34 12.90 -1.53
N ARG A 213 -21.71 11.78 -0.91
CA ARG A 213 -21.38 10.45 -1.39
C ARG A 213 -22.39 10.02 -2.44
N GLU A 214 -21.88 9.56 -3.57
CA GLU A 214 -22.67 8.98 -4.66
C GLU A 214 -22.24 7.53 -4.87
N ILE A 215 -23.15 6.73 -5.41
CA ILE A 215 -22.83 5.36 -5.81
C ILE A 215 -22.23 5.43 -7.21
N ASP A 216 -20.94 5.12 -7.32
CA ASP A 216 -20.21 5.09 -8.58
C ASP A 216 -20.58 3.86 -9.42
N ASN A 217 -20.58 2.69 -8.80
CA ASN A 217 -20.96 1.43 -9.42
C ASN A 217 -21.61 0.45 -8.42
N VAL A 218 -22.23 -0.60 -8.96
CA VAL A 218 -22.80 -1.73 -8.21
C VAL A 218 -22.22 -3.02 -8.77
N LEU A 219 -21.58 -3.79 -7.89
CA LEU A 219 -21.09 -5.13 -8.20
C LEU A 219 -22.07 -6.18 -7.68
N ILE A 220 -22.50 -7.07 -8.57
CA ILE A 220 -23.30 -8.25 -8.23
C ILE A 220 -22.43 -9.48 -8.46
N GLU A 221 -22.19 -10.23 -7.38
CA GLU A 221 -21.51 -11.52 -7.42
C GLU A 221 -22.54 -12.64 -7.28
N LEU A 222 -22.66 -13.45 -8.33
CA LEU A 222 -23.47 -14.65 -8.34
C LEU A 222 -22.56 -15.85 -8.09
N ARG A 223 -22.96 -16.71 -7.14
CA ARG A 223 -22.24 -17.94 -6.81
C ARG A 223 -23.13 -19.14 -7.05
N SER A 224 -22.64 -20.13 -7.80
CA SER A 224 -23.32 -21.42 -7.89
C SER A 224 -23.00 -22.28 -6.67
N ASN A 225 -23.82 -23.29 -6.42
CA ASN A 225 -23.57 -24.30 -5.39
C ASN A 225 -22.36 -25.21 -5.71
N LEU A 226 -21.82 -25.12 -6.94
CA LEU A 226 -20.62 -25.85 -7.39
C LEU A 226 -19.35 -24.98 -7.32
N GLY A 227 -19.46 -23.74 -6.86
CA GLY A 227 -18.33 -22.83 -6.67
C GLY A 227 -18.01 -21.94 -7.87
N GLU A 228 -18.86 -21.92 -8.90
CA GLU A 228 -18.72 -20.97 -10.01
C GLU A 228 -19.03 -19.56 -9.53
N VAL A 229 -18.31 -18.58 -10.06
CA VAL A 229 -18.48 -17.17 -9.72
C VAL A 229 -18.67 -16.38 -11.00
N LYS A 230 -19.74 -15.59 -11.07
CA LYS A 230 -19.92 -14.55 -12.09
C LYS A 230 -20.08 -13.21 -11.41
N VAL A 231 -19.30 -12.24 -11.87
CA VAL A 231 -19.34 -10.86 -11.37
C VAL A 231 -19.85 -9.97 -12.49
N TYR A 232 -20.85 -9.15 -12.15
CA TYR A 232 -21.42 -8.15 -13.04
C TYR A 232 -21.26 -6.77 -12.41
N GLU A 233 -20.84 -5.81 -13.22
CA GLU A 233 -20.67 -4.43 -12.81
C GLU A 233 -21.67 -3.54 -13.52
N PHE A 234 -22.36 -2.68 -12.77
CA PHE A 234 -23.37 -1.76 -13.27
C PHE A 234 -23.07 -0.34 -12.83
N ALA A 235 -23.17 0.62 -13.74
CA ALA A 235 -22.94 2.04 -13.46
C ALA A 235 -24.08 2.73 -12.64
N SER A 236 -25.09 1.98 -12.20
CA SER A 236 -26.26 2.54 -11.50
C SER A 236 -27.06 1.45 -10.78
N ILE A 237 -27.73 1.81 -9.69
CA ILE A 237 -28.61 0.92 -8.92
C ILE A 237 -29.73 0.37 -9.79
N GLU A 238 -30.33 1.21 -10.64
CA GLU A 238 -31.48 0.87 -11.48
C GLU A 238 -31.15 -0.28 -12.43
N LYS A 239 -29.98 -0.21 -13.08
CA LYS A 239 -29.49 -1.28 -13.97
C LYS A 239 -29.22 -2.59 -13.22
N ALA A 240 -28.64 -2.50 -12.02
CA ALA A 240 -28.37 -3.67 -11.19
C ALA A 240 -29.68 -4.37 -10.74
N VAL A 241 -30.68 -3.59 -10.32
CA VAL A 241 -32.01 -4.11 -9.95
C VAL A 241 -32.74 -4.69 -11.17
N ALA A 242 -32.67 -4.02 -12.32
CA ALA A 242 -33.25 -4.54 -13.56
C ALA A 242 -32.64 -5.89 -13.93
N PHE A 243 -31.31 -6.04 -13.82
CA PHE A 243 -30.61 -7.30 -14.02
C PHE A 243 -31.11 -8.40 -13.07
N LEU A 244 -31.24 -8.11 -11.76
CA LEU A 244 -31.71 -9.09 -10.78
C LEU A 244 -33.16 -9.55 -11.00
N ASN A 245 -33.98 -8.73 -11.63
CA ASN A 245 -35.37 -9.05 -11.95
C ASN A 245 -35.53 -9.80 -13.29
N THR A 246 -34.45 -10.11 -13.99
CA THR A 246 -34.52 -10.92 -15.22
C THR A 246 -34.82 -12.39 -14.90
N ALA A 247 -35.73 -12.99 -15.67
CA ALA A 247 -36.14 -14.39 -15.48
C ALA A 247 -35.04 -15.43 -15.85
N GLU A 248 -33.95 -14.98 -16.48
CA GLU A 248 -32.91 -15.85 -17.07
C GLU A 248 -31.74 -16.19 -16.13
N LEU A 249 -31.73 -15.69 -14.89
CA LEU A 249 -30.63 -15.95 -13.95
C LEU A 249 -30.40 -17.44 -13.66
N ASN A 250 -31.44 -18.28 -13.78
CA ASN A 250 -31.35 -19.73 -13.56
C ASN A 250 -30.47 -20.46 -14.60
N GLY A 251 -30.23 -19.87 -15.77
CA GLY A 251 -29.37 -20.43 -16.83
C GLY A 251 -27.99 -19.78 -16.94
N ILE A 252 -27.66 -18.85 -16.03
CA ILE A 252 -26.55 -17.91 -16.25
C ILE A 252 -25.17 -18.56 -16.21
N PHE A 253 -25.00 -19.72 -15.57
CA PHE A 253 -23.71 -20.41 -15.47
C PHE A 253 -23.37 -21.30 -16.67
N ILE A 254 -24.20 -21.31 -17.73
CA ILE A 254 -23.90 -22.08 -18.95
C ILE A 254 -22.74 -21.41 -19.73
N ILE A 255 -21.77 -22.23 -20.16
CA ILE A 255 -20.37 -21.93 -20.54
C ILE A 255 -20.20 -21.07 -21.83
N GLY A 256 -21.24 -20.42 -22.35
CA GLY A 256 -21.28 -19.88 -23.72
C GLY A 256 -20.15 -18.89 -24.10
N ASP A 257 -19.73 -18.02 -23.16
CA ASP A 257 -18.85 -16.86 -23.45
C ASP A 257 -17.61 -16.78 -22.54
N SER A 258 -17.02 -17.92 -22.16
CA SER A 258 -15.81 -17.91 -21.32
C SER A 258 -14.55 -17.66 -22.15
N LEU A 259 -13.61 -16.90 -21.57
CA LEU A 259 -12.23 -16.92 -22.02
C LEU A 259 -11.65 -18.35 -21.90
N THR A 260 -10.80 -18.68 -22.85
CA THR A 260 -9.95 -19.85 -22.90
C THR A 260 -8.57 -19.52 -22.32
N LEU A 261 -7.78 -20.55 -22.01
CA LEU A 261 -6.38 -20.39 -21.58
C LEU A 261 -5.47 -19.79 -22.65
N PHE A 262 -5.95 -19.63 -23.89
CA PHE A 262 -5.20 -19.15 -25.04
C PHE A 262 -5.61 -17.74 -25.47
N ASP A 263 -6.60 -17.14 -24.82
CA ASP A 263 -6.96 -15.75 -25.07
C ASP A 263 -5.82 -14.82 -24.62
N PRO A 264 -5.56 -13.74 -25.39
CA PRO A 264 -4.45 -12.85 -25.11
C PRO A 264 -4.63 -12.16 -23.76
N SER A 265 -3.51 -11.87 -23.09
CA SER A 265 -3.55 -11.04 -21.89
C SER A 265 -4.13 -9.66 -22.21
N PRO A 266 -4.94 -9.08 -21.30
CA PRO A 266 -5.44 -7.72 -21.48
C PRO A 266 -4.26 -6.74 -21.58
N ILE A 267 -4.36 -5.79 -22.51
CA ILE A 267 -3.37 -4.72 -22.68
C ILE A 267 -3.66 -3.67 -21.60
N PHE A 268 -2.70 -3.43 -20.71
CA PHE A 268 -2.79 -2.35 -19.72
C PHE A 268 -2.13 -1.11 -20.31
N GLU A 269 -2.90 -0.06 -20.61
CA GLU A 269 -2.35 1.23 -21.00
C GLU A 269 -1.88 1.97 -19.74
N ASP A 270 -0.56 2.18 -19.62
CA ASP A 270 0.02 3.06 -18.60
C ASP A 270 -0.35 4.51 -18.96
N ASN A 271 -1.49 4.99 -18.45
CA ASN A 271 -1.73 6.43 -18.39
C ASN A 271 -0.78 7.02 -17.34
N ASN A 272 0.28 7.67 -17.83
CA ASN A 272 1.26 8.44 -17.04
C ASN A 272 0.59 9.43 -16.10
#